data_AF-A0A2C6DPD9-F1
#
_entry.id   AF-A0A2C6DPD9-F1
#
_cell.length_a   1.000
_cell.length_b   1.000
_cell.length_c   1.000
_cell.angle_alpha   90.00
_cell.angle_beta   90.00
_cell.angle_gamma   90.00
#
_symmetry.space_group_name_H-M   'P 1'
#
loop_
_entity.id
_entity.type
_entity.pdbx_description
1 polymer ?
#
loop_
_entity_poly.entity_id
_entity_poly.type
_entity_poly.pdbx_seq_one_letter_code
_entity_poly.pdbx_strand_id
1 'polypeptide(L)'
;MIKVIFFAQVRELVGVDQLSLAADYPTVEALRQALCTRGNKWPLALESDKLLMAVNQTLVTGDHAIVDGDEVAFFPPVTGG
;
A
#
# COMPACT_ATOMS: atom_id res chain seq x y z
N MET A 1 6.38 12.68 7.42
CA MET A 1 5.18 12.01 6.91
C MET A 1 5.57 11.03 5.81
N ILE A 2 4.79 9.98 5.59
CA ILE A 2 4.86 9.14 4.38
C ILE A 2 3.66 9.41 3.48
N LYS A 3 3.84 9.13 2.18
CA LYS A 3 2.78 9.17 1.18
C LYS A 3 2.41 7.73 0.81
N VAL A 4 1.13 7.39 0.86
CA VAL A 4 0.63 6.08 0.43
C VAL A 4 -0.23 6.26 -0.81
N ILE A 5 0.04 5.52 -1.89
CA ILE A 5 -0.66 5.64 -3.17
C ILE A 5 -1.29 4.30 -3.55
N PHE A 6 -2.49 4.36 -4.12
CA PHE A 6 -3.22 3.19 -4.59
C PHE A 6 -3.45 3.29 -6.10
N PHE A 7 -3.34 2.16 -6.81
CA PHE A 7 -3.58 2.11 -8.26
C PHE A 7 -4.65 1.09 -8.65
N ALA A 8 -5.22 1.27 -9.85
CA ALA A 8 -6.15 0.34 -10.50
C ALA A 8 -7.26 -0.17 -9.55
N GLN A 9 -7.52 -1.47 -9.53
CA GLN A 9 -8.57 -2.07 -8.70
C GLN A 9 -8.38 -1.80 -7.20
N VAL A 10 -7.14 -1.73 -6.71
CA VAL A 10 -6.87 -1.42 -5.29
C VAL A 10 -7.43 -0.03 -4.96
N ARG A 11 -7.14 0.96 -5.80
CA ARG A 11 -7.66 2.32 -5.68
C ARG A 11 -9.18 2.39 -5.72
N GLU A 12 -9.80 1.67 -6.65
CA GLU A 12 -11.26 1.60 -6.78
C GLU A 12 -11.93 1.02 -5.54
N LEU A 13 -11.31 0.01 -4.92
CA LEU A 13 -11.82 -0.62 -3.72
C LEU A 13 -11.64 0.26 -2.48
N VAL A 14 -10.48 0.89 -2.29
CA VAL A 14 -10.23 1.76 -1.13
C VAL A 14 -10.92 3.13 -1.25
N GLY A 15 -11.24 3.56 -2.48
CA GLY A 15 -12.02 4.77 -2.77
C GLY A 15 -11.23 6.08 -2.63
N VAL A 16 -9.92 6.01 -2.51
CA VAL A 16 -9.02 7.17 -2.39
C VAL A 16 -7.76 6.93 -3.22
N ASP A 17 -7.24 7.98 -3.86
CA ASP A 17 -6.03 7.89 -4.69
C ASP A 17 -4.76 7.81 -3.83
N GLN A 18 -4.73 8.55 -2.73
CA GLN A 18 -3.57 8.62 -1.84
C GLN A 18 -3.94 9.02 -0.40
N LEU A 19 -3.04 8.74 0.53
CA LEU A 19 -3.07 9.19 1.92
C LEU A 19 -1.72 9.81 2.31
N SER A 20 -1.75 10.69 3.31
CA SER A 20 -0.55 11.12 4.02
C SER A 20 -0.66 10.65 5.47
N LEU A 21 0.32 9.88 5.93
CA LEU A 21 0.33 9.25 7.26
C LEU A 21 1.63 9.60 7.99
N ALA A 22 1.60 9.51 9.32
CA ALA A 22 2.84 9.51 10.10
C ALA A 22 3.67 8.25 9.78
N ALA A 23 5.00 8.36 9.86
CA ALA A 23 5.93 7.27 9.62
C ALA A 23 6.04 6.31 10.83
N ASP A 24 4.89 5.95 11.42
CA ASP A 24 4.81 5.14 12.66
C ASP A 24 4.81 3.63 12.36
N TYR A 25 4.99 3.24 11.10
CA TYR A 25 4.93 1.87 10.64
C TYR A 25 6.36 1.37 10.36
N PRO A 26 6.84 0.33 11.06
CA PRO A 26 8.23 -0.12 10.89
C PRO A 26 8.48 -0.75 9.51
N THR A 27 7.46 -1.36 8.90
CA THR A 27 7.58 -2.04 7.61
C THR A 27 6.34 -1.83 6.73
N VAL A 28 6.48 -2.14 5.44
CA VAL A 28 5.36 -2.11 4.47
C VAL A 28 4.23 -3.05 4.88
N GLU A 29 4.54 -4.23 5.41
CA GLU A 29 3.54 -5.18 5.92
C GLU A 29 2.78 -4.63 7.13
N ALA A 30 3.48 -3.98 8.08
CA ALA A 30 2.84 -3.36 9.23
C ALA A 30 1.89 -2.23 8.80
N LEU A 31 2.29 -1.42 7.80
CA LEU A 31 1.42 -0.43 7.18
C LEU A 31 0.21 -1.09 6.52
N ARG A 32 0.42 -2.13 5.70
CA ARG A 32 -0.65 -2.85 5.00
C ARG A 32 -1.70 -3.39 5.97
N GLN A 33 -1.26 -4.06 7.03
CA GLN A 33 -2.15 -4.58 8.08
C GLN A 33 -2.95 -3.45 8.75
N ALA A 34 -2.30 -2.34 9.09
CA ALA A 34 -2.97 -1.18 9.67
C ALA A 34 -3.99 -0.53 8.71
N LEU A 35 -3.74 -0.57 7.40
CA LEU A 35 -4.70 -0.11 6.40
C LEU A 35 -5.90 -1.07 6.26
N CYS A 36 -5.70 -2.39 6.38
CA CYS A 36 -6.80 -3.36 6.40
C CYS A 36 -7.79 -3.10 7.54
N THR A 37 -7.32 -2.66 8.72
CA THR A 37 -8.21 -2.43 9.88
C THR A 37 -9.17 -1.26 9.71
N ARG A 38 -9.03 -0.44 8.65
CA ARG A 38 -9.95 0.66 8.34
C ARG A 38 -11.36 0.18 7.92
N GLY A 39 -11.53 -1.11 7.65
CA GLY A 39 -12.83 -1.73 7.35
C GLY A 39 -13.32 -1.50 5.92
N ASN A 40 -14.63 -1.67 5.69
CA ASN A 40 -15.26 -1.62 4.37
C ASN A 40 -14.56 -2.57 3.36
N LYS A 41 -14.11 -2.02 2.22
CA LYS A 41 -13.44 -2.75 1.14
C LYS A 41 -11.91 -2.73 1.26
N TRP A 42 -11.35 -2.15 2.34
CA TRP A 42 -9.89 -2.08 2.53
C TRP A 42 -9.24 -3.46 2.65
N PRO A 43 -9.76 -4.41 3.49
CA PRO A 43 -9.23 -5.78 3.51
C PRO A 43 -9.33 -6.45 2.13
N LEU A 44 -10.47 -6.31 1.45
CA LEU A 44 -10.68 -6.88 0.12
C LEU A 44 -9.64 -6.38 -0.90
N ALA A 45 -9.20 -5.12 -0.78
CA ALA A 45 -8.20 -4.53 -1.65
C ALA A 45 -6.77 -4.97 -1.31
N LEU A 46 -6.46 -5.14 -0.02
CA LEU A 46 -5.10 -5.22 0.48
C LEU A 46 -4.68 -6.61 0.99
N GLU A 47 -5.61 -7.56 1.15
CA GLU A 47 -5.32 -8.95 1.54
C GLU A 47 -5.16 -9.90 0.34
N SER A 48 -5.18 -9.38 -0.88
CA SER A 48 -4.94 -10.20 -2.06
C SER A 48 -3.53 -10.79 -2.06
N ASP A 49 -3.41 -12.11 -2.26
CA ASP A 49 -2.12 -12.82 -2.42
C ASP A 49 -1.29 -12.31 -3.60
N LYS A 50 -1.92 -11.57 -4.52
CA LYS A 50 -1.29 -11.02 -5.72
C LYS A 50 -0.95 -9.54 -5.56
N LEU A 51 -1.20 -8.93 -4.41
CA LEU A 51 -0.92 -7.52 -4.18
C LEU A 51 0.58 -7.25 -4.35
N LEU A 52 0.90 -6.24 -5.15
CA LEU A 52 2.25 -5.73 -5.28
C LEU A 52 2.43 -4.48 -4.43
N MET A 53 3.65 -4.32 -3.94
CA MET A 53 4.07 -3.24 -3.06
C MET A 53 5.33 -2.60 -3.60
N ALA A 54 5.43 -1.28 -3.55
CA ALA A 54 6.65 -0.57 -3.90
C ALA A 54 6.95 0.53 -2.88
N VAL A 55 8.24 0.79 -2.66
CA VAL A 55 8.73 1.94 -1.91
C VAL A 55 9.66 2.72 -2.83
N ASN A 56 9.41 4.03 -2.97
CA ASN A 56 10.18 4.92 -3.85
C ASN A 56 10.36 4.32 -5.25
N GLN A 57 9.22 3.95 -5.86
CA GLN A 57 9.10 3.38 -7.21
C GLN A 57 9.86 2.05 -7.44
N THR A 58 10.33 1.40 -6.37
CA THR A 58 10.99 0.10 -6.43
C THR A 58 10.12 -0.97 -5.81
N LEU A 59 9.92 -2.11 -6.49
CA LEU A 59 9.18 -3.25 -5.94
C LEU A 59 9.90 -3.81 -4.72
N VAL A 60 9.14 -4.07 -3.65
CA VAL A 60 9.67 -4.56 -2.38
C VAL A 60 8.80 -5.68 -1.81
N THR A 61 9.36 -6.42 -0.86
CA THR A 61 8.61 -7.34 0.00
C THR A 61 7.99 -6.59 1.18
N GLY A 62 7.08 -7.24 1.90
CA GLY A 62 6.44 -6.66 3.08
C GLY A 62 7.40 -6.29 4.22
N ASP A 63 8.58 -6.93 4.28
CA ASP A 63 9.59 -6.69 5.32
C ASP A 63 10.42 -5.42 5.10
N HIS A 64 10.26 -4.74 3.97
CA HIS A 64 10.98 -3.50 3.69
C HIS A 64 10.64 -2.43 4.73
N ALA A 65 11.68 -1.81 5.30
CA ALA A 65 11.53 -0.78 6.30
C ALA A 65 10.97 0.51 5.69
N ILE A 66 10.06 1.18 6.40
CA ILE A 66 9.54 2.49 5.99
C ILE A 66 10.28 3.57 6.80
N VAL A 67 10.68 4.64 6.12
CA VAL A 67 11.25 5.84 6.75
C VAL A 67 10.43 7.08 6.42
N ASP A 68 10.65 8.13 7.21
CA ASP A 68 9.99 9.41 6.97
C ASP A 68 10.34 9.97 5.58
N GLY A 69 9.33 10.45 4.85
CA GLY A 69 9.48 10.95 3.48
C GLY A 69 9.24 9.91 2.39
N ASP A 70 9.10 8.63 2.74
CA ASP A 70 8.87 7.58 1.74
C ASP A 70 7.52 7.71 1.02
N GLU A 71 7.54 7.28 -0.24
CA GLU A 71 6.34 6.98 -1.02
C GLU A 71 6.14 5.46 -1.07
N VAL A 72 5.03 4.99 -0.51
CA VAL A 72 4.61 3.58 -0.52
C VAL A 72 3.44 3.41 -1.49
N ALA A 73 3.49 2.41 -2.36
CA ALA A 73 2.43 2.13 -3.32
C ALA A 73 1.88 0.72 -3.18
N PHE A 74 0.55 0.57 -3.30
CA PHE A 74 -0.15 -0.71 -3.36
C PHE A 74 -0.94 -0.84 -4.65
N PHE A 75 -0.74 -1.92 -5.40
CA PHE A 75 -1.35 -2.11 -6.71
C PHE A 75 -1.49 -3.59 -7.06
N PRO A 76 -2.48 -3.97 -7.90
CA PRO A 76 -2.58 -5.34 -8.38
C PRO A 76 -1.44 -5.67 -9.36
N PRO A 77 -1.24 -6.95 -9.73
CA PRO A 77 -0.28 -7.30 -10.78
C PRO A 77 -0.58 -6.50 -12.04
N VAL A 78 0.46 -5.90 -12.60
CA VAL A 78 0.37 -5.23 -13.89
C VAL A 78 0.08 -6.29 -14.95
N THR A 79 -1.08 -6.19 -15.59
CA THR A 79 -1.34 -6.92 -16.84
C THR A 79 -0.55 -6.22 -17.93
N GLY A 80 0.68 -6.67 -18.15
CA GLY A 80 1.49 -6.20 -19.28
C GLY A 80 0.87 -6.63 -20.61
N GLY A 81 0.82 -5.69 -21.55
CA GLY A 81 1.00 -5.99 -22.97
C GLY A 81 2.49 -6.04 -23.30
#